data_AF-A0A1L5KFD5-F1
#
_entry.id   AF-A0A1L5KFD5-F1
#
_cell.length_a   1.000
_cell.length_b   1.000
_cell.length_c   1.000
_cell.angle_alpha   90.00
_cell.angle_beta   90.00
_cell.angle_gamma   90.00
#
_symmetry.space_group_name_H-M   'P 1'
#
loop_
_entity.id
_entity.type
_entity.pdbx_description
1 polymer ?
#
loop_
_entity_poly.entity_id
_entity_poly.type
_entity_poly.pdbx_seq_one_letter_code
_entity_poly.pdbx_strand_id
1 'polypeptide(L)'
;EALADAMSSRPYTHRQDVDTGITAVITVEEDMRFLRSTLRSVLTQNVLPGVVIIADATGRTSSRITTSFEVIPSPSGPVMEVPQSKHVTIHIVSAKGARSFGDAVSRALDRADLDDAPRALWLLHDDSRPSDDSCLAQYAGRQCARVQTVRLGRLPSA
;
A
#
# COMPACT_ATOMS: atom_id res chain seq x y z
N GLU A 1 -13.11 -2.66 -10.90
CA GLU A 1 -13.52 -4.01 -10.44
C GLU A 1 -12.55 -4.61 -9.42
N ALA A 2 -11.25 -4.74 -9.72
CA ALA A 2 -10.26 -5.35 -8.80
C ALA A 2 -10.18 -4.68 -7.41
N LEU A 3 -10.20 -3.34 -7.34
CA LEU A 3 -10.19 -2.60 -6.07
C LEU A 3 -11.47 -2.85 -5.26
N ALA A 4 -12.64 -2.74 -5.90
CA ALA A 4 -13.93 -2.95 -5.24
C ALA A 4 -14.04 -4.37 -4.67
N ASP A 5 -13.59 -5.38 -5.42
CA ASP A 5 -13.58 -6.77 -4.95
C ASP A 5 -12.56 -7.01 -3.82
N ALA A 6 -11.38 -6.40 -3.90
CA ALA A 6 -10.38 -6.48 -2.83
C ALA A 6 -10.88 -5.81 -1.54
N MET A 7 -11.64 -4.72 -1.65
CA MET A 7 -12.29 -4.07 -0.52
C MET A 7 -13.43 -4.93 0.06
N SER A 8 -14.26 -5.54 -0.79
CA SER A 8 -15.36 -6.42 -0.35
C SER A 8 -14.89 -7.74 0.26
N SER A 9 -13.73 -8.26 -0.18
CA SER A 9 -13.15 -9.51 0.33
C SER A 9 -12.21 -9.30 1.52
N ARG A 10 -12.08 -8.06 2.03
CA ARG A 10 -11.33 -7.80 3.26
C ARG A 10 -11.92 -8.64 4.38
N PRO A 11 -11.11 -9.48 5.04
CA PRO A 11 -11.52 -10.08 6.29
C PRO A 11 -11.77 -8.94 7.28
N TYR A 12 -12.98 -8.82 7.81
CA TYR A 12 -13.22 -8.10 9.07
C TYR A 12 -12.60 -8.95 10.20
N THR A 13 -11.30 -9.19 10.15
CA THR A 13 -10.60 -9.96 11.17
C THR A 13 -10.19 -9.00 12.27
N HIS A 14 -10.60 -9.34 13.49
CA HIS A 14 -10.34 -8.65 14.74
C HIS A 14 -8.85 -8.66 15.15
N ARG A 15 -7.91 -8.46 14.21
CA ARG A 15 -6.46 -8.46 14.45
C ARG A 15 -5.64 -7.57 13.52
N GLN A 16 -6.25 -6.87 12.55
CA GLN A 16 -5.50 -5.94 11.72
C GLN A 16 -5.21 -4.63 12.47
N ASP A 17 -4.01 -4.10 12.30
CA ASP A 17 -3.61 -2.75 12.68
C ASP A 17 -3.11 -1.97 11.46
N VAL A 18 -2.87 -0.66 11.61
CA VAL A 18 -2.35 0.21 10.56
C VAL A 18 -1.09 0.93 11.04
N ASP A 19 -0.02 0.87 10.24
CA ASP A 19 1.18 1.71 10.39
C ASP A 19 1.07 2.89 9.43
N THR A 20 0.64 4.04 9.96
CA THR A 20 0.44 5.28 9.18
C THR A 20 1.74 5.85 8.62
N GLY A 21 2.90 5.43 9.14
CA GLY A 21 4.20 5.83 8.62
C GLY A 21 4.64 5.06 7.36
N ILE A 22 3.88 4.04 6.92
CA ILE A 22 4.23 3.23 5.75
C ILE A 22 3.27 3.56 4.60
N THR A 23 3.85 3.82 3.43
CA THR A 23 3.12 3.91 2.16
C THR A 23 3.50 2.74 1.26
N ALA A 24 2.50 1.98 0.81
CA ALA A 24 2.69 0.98 -0.24
C ALA A 24 2.50 1.60 -1.62
N VAL A 25 3.38 1.30 -2.57
CA VAL A 25 3.24 1.71 -3.97
C VAL A 25 3.19 0.47 -4.84
N ILE A 26 2.10 0.29 -5.57
CA ILE A 26 1.87 -0.83 -6.49
C ILE A 26 1.90 -0.28 -7.90
N THR A 27 2.92 -0.62 -8.69
CA THR A 27 2.98 -0.24 -10.11
C THR A 27 2.19 -1.23 -10.96
N VAL A 28 1.30 -0.72 -11.81
CA VAL A 28 0.42 -1.53 -12.65
C VAL A 28 0.74 -1.26 -14.11
N GLU A 29 1.10 -2.32 -14.83
CA GLU A 29 1.32 -2.30 -16.28
C GLU A 29 0.10 -2.87 -17.02
N GLU A 30 0.20 -3.12 -18.33
CA GLU A 30 -0.94 -3.49 -19.17
C GLU A 30 -1.66 -4.77 -18.71
N ASP A 31 -0.91 -5.75 -18.16
CA ASP A 31 -1.47 -7.01 -17.68
C ASP A 31 -1.99 -6.94 -16.23
N MET A 32 -3.18 -6.36 -16.07
CA MET A 32 -3.81 -6.16 -14.75
C MET A 32 -4.37 -7.44 -14.11
N ARG A 33 -4.12 -8.64 -14.66
CA ARG A 33 -4.72 -9.89 -14.16
C ARG A 33 -4.24 -10.24 -12.75
N PHE A 34 -3.03 -9.82 -12.40
CA PHE A 34 -2.43 -10.13 -11.09
C PHE A 34 -2.73 -9.09 -10.02
N LEU A 35 -3.05 -7.85 -10.42
CA LEU A 35 -3.34 -6.73 -9.51
C LEU A 35 -4.33 -7.10 -8.39
N ARG A 36 -5.39 -7.83 -8.72
CA ARG A 36 -6.39 -8.29 -7.73
C ARG A 36 -5.74 -9.14 -6.64
N SER A 37 -4.85 -10.06 -7.03
CA SER A 37 -4.16 -10.94 -6.08
C SER A 37 -3.18 -10.18 -5.21
N THR A 38 -2.42 -9.24 -5.77
CA THR A 38 -1.48 -8.39 -5.04
C THR A 38 -2.19 -7.47 -4.07
N LEU A 39 -3.25 -6.77 -4.50
CA LEU A 39 -4.05 -5.93 -3.62
C LEU A 39 -4.65 -6.72 -2.47
N ARG A 40 -5.17 -7.92 -2.74
CA ARG A 40 -5.67 -8.80 -1.68
C ARG A 40 -4.56 -9.13 -0.69
N SER A 41 -3.39 -9.56 -1.16
CA SER A 41 -2.26 -9.88 -0.28
C SER A 41 -1.76 -8.71 0.56
N VAL A 42 -1.82 -7.48 0.04
CA VAL A 42 -1.52 -6.24 0.79
C VAL A 42 -2.61 -5.96 1.83
N LEU A 43 -3.89 -6.09 1.44
CA LEU A 43 -5.02 -5.78 2.31
C LEU A 43 -5.33 -6.87 3.35
N THR A 44 -4.73 -8.05 3.25
CA THR A 44 -4.81 -9.14 4.22
C THR A 44 -3.64 -9.16 5.21
N GLN A 45 -2.72 -8.18 5.16
CA GLN A 45 -1.64 -8.10 6.15
C GLN A 45 -2.20 -7.80 7.55
N ASN A 46 -1.56 -8.34 8.59
CA ASN A 46 -1.85 -8.06 9.99
C ASN A 46 -1.54 -6.61 10.36
N VAL A 47 -0.54 -6.02 9.70
CA VAL A 47 -0.29 -4.57 9.73
C VAL A 47 -0.47 -4.05 8.32
N LEU A 48 -1.35 -3.08 8.14
CA LEU A 48 -1.63 -2.44 6.86
C LEU A 48 -0.82 -1.14 6.72
N PRO A 49 -0.44 -0.76 5.49
CA PRO A 49 0.09 0.58 5.26
C PRO A 49 -1.02 1.61 5.45
N GLY A 50 -0.71 2.79 5.97
CA GLY A 50 -1.67 3.89 6.07
C GLY A 50 -2.11 4.41 4.70
N VAL A 51 -1.24 4.30 3.70
CA VAL A 51 -1.53 4.70 2.33
C VAL A 51 -1.13 3.61 1.33
N VAL A 52 -1.99 3.34 0.35
CA VAL A 52 -1.70 2.50 -0.82
C VAL A 52 -1.84 3.35 -2.08
N ILE A 53 -0.76 3.47 -2.85
CA ILE A 53 -0.77 4.16 -4.14
C ILE A 53 -0.72 3.11 -5.25
N ILE A 54 -1.72 3.10 -6.12
CA ILE A 54 -1.74 2.33 -7.36
C ILE A 54 -1.25 3.25 -8.48
N ALA A 55 -0.03 3.01 -8.95
CA ALA A 55 0.62 3.73 -10.02
C ALA A 55 0.22 3.11 -11.37
N ASP A 56 -0.81 3.67 -12.01
CA ASP A 56 -1.39 3.15 -13.25
C ASP A 56 -0.58 3.59 -14.48
N ALA A 57 0.30 2.72 -14.99
CA ALA A 57 1.06 2.96 -16.21
C ALA A 57 0.26 2.69 -17.50
N THR A 58 -0.90 2.03 -17.39
CA THR A 58 -1.75 1.69 -18.56
C THR A 58 -2.39 2.91 -19.21
N GLY A 59 -2.48 4.02 -18.49
CA GLY A 59 -3.11 5.26 -18.96
C GLY A 59 -4.64 5.24 -18.93
N ARG A 60 -5.25 4.27 -18.24
CA ARG A 60 -6.70 4.21 -18.01
C ARG A 60 -7.16 5.23 -16.98
N THR A 61 -6.28 5.64 -16.09
CA THR A 61 -6.51 6.68 -15.08
C THR A 61 -6.08 8.04 -15.62
N SER A 62 -7.07 8.90 -15.89
CA SER A 62 -6.86 10.28 -16.34
C SER A 62 -6.82 11.29 -15.18
N SER A 63 -7.47 10.98 -14.06
CA SER A 63 -7.54 11.82 -12.85
C SER A 63 -7.30 10.97 -11.60
N ARG A 64 -6.76 11.58 -10.54
CA ARG A 64 -6.55 10.90 -9.25
C ARG A 64 -7.88 10.41 -8.68
N ILE A 65 -7.95 9.12 -8.38
CA ILE A 65 -9.08 8.52 -7.64
C ILE A 65 -8.60 8.28 -6.21
N THR A 66 -9.40 8.66 -5.23
CA THR A 66 -9.09 8.42 -3.82
C THR A 66 -10.27 7.72 -3.16
N THR A 67 -9.98 6.67 -2.39
CA THR A 67 -10.94 5.99 -1.53
C THR A 67 -10.27 5.68 -0.19
N SER A 68 -11.05 5.50 0.86
CA SER A 68 -10.51 5.12 2.17
C SER A 68 -11.47 4.17 2.88
N PHE A 69 -10.94 3.48 3.90
CA PHE A 69 -11.74 2.69 4.80
C PHE A 69 -11.14 2.73 6.20
N GLU A 70 -11.98 2.45 7.20
CA GLU A 70 -11.57 2.40 8.59
C GLU A 70 -11.11 0.99 9.00
N VAL A 71 -10.13 0.96 9.90
CA VAL A 71 -9.64 -0.22 10.59
C VAL A 71 -9.77 0.08 12.08
N ILE A 72 -10.47 -0.77 12.81
CA ILE A 72 -10.57 -0.69 14.27
C ILE A 72 -9.58 -1.70 14.84
N PRO A 73 -8.43 -1.26 15.38
CA PRO A 73 -7.44 -2.16 15.94
C PRO A 73 -8.07 -2.95 17.08
N SER A 74 -7.82 -4.25 17.08
CA SER A 74 -8.30 -5.15 18.12
C SER A 74 -7.08 -5.69 18.86
N PRO A 75 -6.68 -5.06 19.99
CA PRO A 75 -5.50 -5.49 20.72
C PRO A 75 -5.68 -6.93 21.22
N SER A 76 -4.62 -7.74 21.11
CA SER A 76 -4.59 -9.07 21.71
C SER A 76 -4.25 -8.92 23.21
N GLY A 77 -5.26 -8.78 24.06
CA GLY A 77 -5.09 -8.61 25.52
C GLY A 77 -6.23 -7.82 26.17
N PRO A 78 -6.21 -7.64 27.50
CA PRO A 78 -7.17 -6.77 28.17
C PRO A 78 -7.09 -5.36 27.56
N VAL A 79 -8.26 -4.81 27.21
CA VAL A 79 -8.39 -3.48 26.62
C VAL A 79 -8.07 -2.45 27.71
N MET A 80 -6.84 -1.95 27.71
CA MET A 80 -6.38 -0.92 28.65
C MET A 80 -6.78 0.49 28.19
N GLU A 81 -6.94 0.69 26.88
CA GLU A 81 -7.37 1.95 26.25
C GLU A 81 -8.37 1.65 25.13
N VAL A 82 -9.32 2.56 24.91
CA VAL A 82 -10.28 2.44 23.81
C VAL A 82 -9.52 2.52 22.47
N PRO A 83 -9.56 1.47 21.62
CA PRO A 83 -8.84 1.48 20.36
C PRO A 83 -9.43 2.57 19.45
N GLN A 84 -8.57 3.50 19.01
CA GLN A 84 -8.94 4.50 18.01
C GLN A 84 -8.97 3.87 16.62
N SER A 85 -10.00 4.21 15.84
CA SER A 85 -10.04 3.83 14.43
C SER A 85 -8.88 4.48 13.68
N LYS A 86 -8.23 3.70 12.82
CA LYS A 86 -7.19 4.15 11.90
C LYS A 86 -7.73 4.04 10.49
N HIS A 87 -7.26 4.89 9.58
CA HIS A 87 -7.70 4.87 8.18
C HIS A 87 -6.60 4.30 7.29
N VAL A 88 -7.03 3.59 6.26
CA VAL A 88 -6.19 3.28 5.11
C VAL A 88 -6.74 4.02 3.92
N THR A 89 -5.90 4.85 3.30
CA THR A 89 -6.24 5.61 2.11
C THR A 89 -5.64 4.94 0.88
N ILE A 90 -6.42 4.81 -0.18
CA ILE A 90 -5.98 4.26 -1.46
C ILE A 90 -6.09 5.34 -2.52
N HIS A 91 -4.96 5.66 -3.15
CA HIS A 91 -4.90 6.54 -4.32
C HIS A 91 -4.66 5.72 -5.58
N ILE A 92 -5.40 5.99 -6.65
CA ILE A 92 -5.07 5.55 -8.00
C ILE A 92 -4.63 6.78 -8.78
N VAL A 93 -3.40 6.77 -9.26
CA VAL A 93 -2.78 7.90 -9.95
C VAL A 93 -2.18 7.45 -11.27
N SER A 94 -2.20 8.35 -12.25
CA SER A 94 -1.60 8.07 -13.55
C SER A 94 -0.07 8.03 -13.44
N ALA A 95 0.52 6.91 -13.86
CA ALA A 95 1.96 6.77 -14.09
C ALA A 95 2.27 6.58 -15.59
N LYS A 96 1.32 6.94 -16.47
CA LYS A 96 1.47 6.81 -17.92
C LYS A 96 2.76 7.45 -18.42
N GLY A 97 3.47 6.72 -19.28
CA GLY A 97 4.73 7.17 -19.86
C GLY A 97 5.94 7.06 -18.92
N ALA A 98 5.81 6.36 -17.80
CA ALA A 98 6.95 5.92 -17.00
C ALA A 98 7.85 4.99 -17.83
N ARG A 99 9.17 5.18 -17.71
CA ARG A 99 10.18 4.42 -18.46
C ARG A 99 10.82 3.29 -17.65
N SER A 100 10.54 3.25 -16.35
CA SER A 100 11.03 2.23 -15.41
C SER A 100 10.13 2.16 -14.19
N PHE A 101 10.30 1.12 -13.38
CA PHE A 101 9.64 0.99 -12.09
C PHE A 101 9.89 2.21 -11.19
N GLY A 102 11.14 2.65 -11.06
CA GLY A 102 11.50 3.83 -10.26
C GLY A 102 10.88 5.14 -10.78
N ASP A 103 10.77 5.31 -12.10
CA ASP A 103 10.08 6.46 -12.72
C ASP A 103 8.57 6.41 -12.42
N ALA A 104 7.95 5.23 -12.49
CA ALA A 104 6.55 5.04 -12.13
C ALA A 104 6.28 5.37 -10.66
N VAL A 105 7.13 4.89 -9.75
CA VAL A 105 7.03 5.18 -8.31
C VAL A 105 7.18 6.68 -8.03
N SER A 106 8.18 7.33 -8.61
CA SER A 106 8.42 8.77 -8.40
C SER A 106 7.23 9.60 -8.86
N ARG A 107 6.73 9.35 -10.07
CA ARG A 107 5.55 10.03 -10.62
C ARG A 107 4.28 9.81 -9.79
N ALA A 108 4.15 8.63 -9.20
CA ALA A 108 3.00 8.28 -8.40
C ALA A 108 3.03 8.98 -7.05
N LEU A 109 4.19 9.08 -6.40
CA LEU A 109 4.37 9.85 -5.18
C LEU A 109 4.05 11.34 -5.41
N ASP A 110 4.58 11.93 -6.49
CA ASP A 110 4.31 13.34 -6.83
C ASP A 110 2.82 13.62 -7.08
N ARG A 111 2.10 12.67 -7.69
CA ARG A 111 0.67 12.82 -8.02
C ARG A 111 -0.27 12.41 -6.90
N ALA A 112 0.18 11.57 -5.99
CA ALA A 112 -0.60 11.18 -4.82
C ALA A 112 -0.75 12.36 -3.88
N ASP A 113 0.24 13.27 -3.84
CA ASP A 113 0.23 14.50 -3.03
C ASP A 113 -0.11 14.15 -1.57
N LEU A 114 0.79 13.37 -0.96
CA LEU A 114 0.61 12.87 0.40
C LEU A 114 0.74 14.01 1.40
N ASP A 115 -0.23 14.13 2.30
CA ASP A 115 -0.25 15.17 3.33
C ASP A 115 1.00 15.10 4.25
N ASP A 116 1.47 13.88 4.54
CA ASP A 116 2.66 13.61 5.35
C ASP A 116 3.68 12.75 4.60
N ALA A 117 4.97 13.04 4.81
CA ALA A 117 6.04 12.25 4.26
C ALA A 117 6.08 10.86 4.92
N PRO A 118 6.01 9.75 4.16
CA PRO A 118 6.08 8.43 4.73
C PRO A 118 7.45 8.17 5.34
N ARG A 119 7.49 7.50 6.49
CA ARG A 119 8.72 7.01 7.12
C ARG A 119 9.38 5.94 6.25
N ALA A 120 8.58 5.16 5.52
CA ALA A 120 9.08 4.06 4.72
C ALA A 120 8.17 3.75 3.53
N LEU A 121 8.77 3.30 2.42
CA LEU A 121 8.06 2.87 1.23
C LEU A 121 8.10 1.35 1.08
N TRP A 122 6.95 0.77 0.76
CA TRP A 122 6.82 -0.63 0.40
C TRP A 122 6.50 -0.73 -1.09
N LEU A 123 7.47 -1.11 -1.92
CA LEU A 123 7.36 -1.02 -3.38
C LEU A 123 7.04 -2.39 -3.98
N LEU A 124 5.93 -2.47 -4.71
CA LEU A 124 5.40 -3.70 -5.28
C LEU A 124 5.12 -3.53 -6.78
N HIS A 125 5.34 -4.59 -7.54
CA HIS A 125 4.70 -4.76 -8.84
C HIS A 125 3.29 -5.36 -8.65
N ASP A 126 2.42 -5.25 -9.65
CA ASP A 126 1.07 -5.81 -9.61
C ASP A 126 1.02 -7.35 -9.67
N ASP A 127 2.16 -8.01 -9.86
CA ASP A 127 2.34 -9.46 -9.73
C ASP A 127 2.99 -9.88 -8.41
N SER A 128 3.27 -8.93 -7.51
CA SER A 128 3.92 -9.20 -6.23
C SER A 128 3.02 -9.99 -5.28
N ARG A 129 3.62 -10.95 -4.58
CA ARG A 129 2.92 -11.84 -3.64
C ARG A 129 3.68 -11.85 -2.30
N PRO A 130 3.34 -10.96 -1.36
CA PRO A 130 3.77 -11.05 0.03
C PRO A 130 3.65 -12.50 0.55
N SER A 131 4.69 -12.99 1.22
CA SER A 131 4.84 -14.43 1.54
C SER A 131 3.80 -14.94 2.52
N ASP A 132 3.37 -14.10 3.46
CA ASP A 132 2.34 -14.38 4.46
C ASP A 132 1.63 -13.07 4.89
N ASP A 133 0.71 -13.18 5.85
CA ASP A 133 -0.02 -12.05 6.42
C ASP A 133 0.82 -11.15 7.36
N SER A 134 2.06 -11.54 7.67
CA SER A 134 2.93 -10.85 8.62
C SER A 134 4.11 -10.18 7.94
N CYS A 135 4.22 -10.32 6.62
CA CYS A 135 5.25 -9.76 5.76
C CYS A 135 5.52 -8.27 6.01
N LEU A 136 4.48 -7.44 6.09
CA LEU A 136 4.65 -6.01 6.36
C LEU A 136 5.05 -5.72 7.82
N ALA A 137 4.66 -6.54 8.79
CA ALA A 137 5.12 -6.38 10.17
C ALA A 137 6.60 -6.76 10.32
N GLN A 138 7.06 -7.76 9.56
CA GLN A 138 8.45 -8.23 9.52
C GLN A 138 9.38 -7.33 8.67
N TYR A 139 8.82 -6.33 7.97
CA TYR A 139 9.46 -5.28 7.17
C TYR A 139 10.66 -4.60 7.84
N ALA A 140 10.77 -4.64 9.17
CA ALA A 140 11.91 -4.10 9.90
C ALA A 140 13.20 -4.92 9.77
N GLY A 141 13.19 -6.15 9.22
CA GLY A 141 14.35 -7.04 9.34
C GLY A 141 14.69 -8.05 8.23
N ARG A 142 13.76 -8.56 7.40
CA ARG A 142 14.11 -9.62 6.41
C ARG A 142 13.27 -9.62 5.12
N GLN A 143 13.86 -10.24 4.11
CA GLN A 143 13.43 -10.42 2.72
C GLN A 143 12.07 -11.13 2.60
N CYS A 144 10.98 -10.35 2.68
CA CYS A 144 9.69 -10.83 2.22
C CYS A 144 9.66 -10.78 0.68
N ALA A 145 9.26 -11.88 0.03
CA ALA A 145 9.51 -12.19 -1.38
C ALA A 145 9.43 -11.02 -2.37
N ARG A 146 10.39 -10.94 -3.32
CA ARG A 146 10.45 -10.09 -4.53
C ARG A 146 9.92 -8.64 -4.46
N VAL A 147 9.80 -8.08 -3.25
CA VAL A 147 9.40 -6.71 -2.98
C VAL A 147 10.67 -5.88 -2.76
N GLN A 148 10.78 -4.77 -3.47
CA GLN A 148 11.82 -3.79 -3.19
C GLN A 148 11.38 -2.90 -2.01
N THR A 149 12.28 -2.74 -1.05
CA THR A 149 12.01 -1.93 0.15
C THR A 149 12.98 -0.76 0.17
N VAL A 150 12.45 0.45 0.37
CA VAL A 150 13.25 1.68 0.48
C VAL A 150 12.91 2.35 1.80
N ARG A 151 13.87 2.40 2.73
CA ARG A 151 13.77 3.29 3.89
C ARG A 151 14.12 4.70 3.43
N LEU A 152 13.21 5.64 3.64
CA LEU A 152 13.47 7.05 3.42
C LEU A 152 14.30 7.57 4.60
N GLY A 153 15.62 7.36 4.55
CA GLY A 153 16.55 8.16 5.34
C GLY A 153 16.48 9.61 4.87
N ARG A 154 16.60 10.57 5.81
CA ARG A 154 16.61 12.03 5.57
C ARG A 154 17.16 12.34 4.17
N LEU A 155 16.28 12.74 3.25
CA LEU A 155 16.70 13.24 1.94
C LEU A 155 17.71 14.37 2.19
N PRO A 156 18.93 14.33 1.62
CA PRO A 156 19.79 15.49 1.68
C PRO A 156 19.08 16.61 0.92
N SER A 157 18.85 17.73 1.59
CA SER A 157 18.49 18.98 0.92
C SER A 157 19.54 19.24 -0.15
N ALA A 158 19.08 19.36 -1.40
CA ALA A 158 19.89 19.87 -2.50
C ALA A 158 20.33 21.30 -2.22
#